data_AF-A0A7Y5DSC4-F1
#
_entry.id   AF-A0A7Y5DSC4-F1
#
_cell.length_a   1.000
_cell.length_b   1.000
_cell.length_c   1.000
_cell.angle_alpha   90.00
_cell.angle_beta   90.00
_cell.angle_gamma   90.00
#
_symmetry.space_group_name_H-M   'P 1'
#
loop_
_entity.id
_entity.type
_entity.pdbx_description
1 polymer ?
#
loop_
_entity_poly.entity_id
_entity_poly.type
_entity_poly.pdbx_seq_one_letter_code
_entity_poly.pdbx_strand_id
1 'polypeptide(L)'
;MNKPYQTTAQQREILFSHLLAHHRITTLEARTKLDILHPAGRILELRKDGKNIHTYWTTQETPKGKHRIACYVLLSGGSNE
;
A
#
# COMPACT_ATOMS: atom_id res chain seq x y z
N MET A 1 3.78 14.58 23.89
CA MET A 1 3.28 13.19 23.77
C MET A 1 4.23 12.46 22.82
N ASN A 2 5.08 11.56 23.32
CA ASN A 2 5.99 10.79 22.45
C ASN A 2 5.14 9.83 21.62
N LYS A 3 5.06 10.04 20.29
CA LYS A 3 4.48 9.04 19.40
C LYS A 3 5.42 7.82 19.39
N PRO A 4 4.92 6.62 19.70
CA PRO A 4 5.74 5.41 19.61
C PRO A 4 6.15 5.18 18.14
N TYR A 5 7.32 4.57 17.94
CA TYR A 5 7.78 4.18 16.60
C TYR A 5 6.78 3.21 15.97
N GLN A 6 6.43 3.46 14.71
CA GLN A 6 5.59 2.56 13.96
C GLN A 6 6.41 1.36 13.46
N THR A 7 6.03 0.16 13.86
CA THR A 7 6.70 -1.07 13.43
C THR A 7 6.33 -1.45 12.00
N THR A 8 7.13 -2.33 11.39
CA THR A 8 6.83 -2.87 10.05
C THR A 8 5.51 -3.63 10.01
N ALA A 9 5.17 -4.34 11.10
CA ALA A 9 3.90 -5.05 11.24
C ALA A 9 2.71 -4.07 11.28
N GLN A 10 2.82 -2.99 12.05
CA GLN A 10 1.78 -1.95 12.10
C GLN A 10 1.59 -1.27 10.74
N GLN A 11 2.67 -0.95 10.02
CA GLN A 11 2.58 -0.42 8.66
C GLN A 11 1.87 -1.39 7.71
N ARG A 12 2.14 -2.69 7.83
CA ARG A 12 1.51 -3.73 7.01
C ARG A 12 0.01 -3.81 7.30
N GLU A 13 -0.38 -3.82 8.58
CA GLU A 13 -1.77 -3.86 9.01
C GLU A 13 -2.55 -2.63 8.55
N ILE A 14 -1.99 -1.42 8.73
CA ILE A 14 -2.60 -0.17 8.28
C ILE A 14 -2.81 -0.18 6.76
N LEU A 15 -1.81 -0.63 5.99
CA LEU A 15 -1.90 -0.73 4.55
C LEU A 15 -3.02 -1.68 4.12
N PHE A 16 -3.09 -2.85 4.76
CA PHE A 16 -4.07 -3.87 4.42
C PHE A 16 -5.49 -3.43 4.80
N SER A 17 -5.67 -2.84 5.97
CA SER A 17 -6.95 -2.25 6.39
C SER A 17 -7.44 -1.18 5.41
N HIS A 18 -6.54 -0.32 4.92
CA HIS A 18 -6.90 0.66 3.90
C HIS A 18 -7.29 0.00 2.56
N LEU A 19 -6.57 -1.03 2.14
CA LEU A 19 -6.91 -1.80 0.94
C LEU A 19 -8.26 -2.53 1.07
N LEU A 20 -8.60 -3.06 2.24
CA LEU A 20 -9.92 -3.65 2.48
C LEU A 20 -11.04 -2.63 2.37
N ALA A 21 -10.84 -1.42 2.90
CA ALA A 21 -11.84 -0.36 2.88
C ALA A 21 -12.00 0.31 1.50
N HIS A 22 -10.91 0.52 0.78
CA HIS A 22 -10.88 1.36 -0.43
C HIS A 22 -10.50 0.63 -1.71
N HIS A 23 -10.17 -0.67 -1.63
CA HIS A 23 -9.75 -1.55 -2.72
C HIS A 23 -8.44 -1.17 -3.41
N ARG A 24 -7.97 0.08 -3.32
CA ARG A 24 -6.76 0.54 -4.00
C ARG A 24 -6.02 1.63 -3.26
N ILE A 25 -4.71 1.74 -3.50
CA ILE A 25 -3.87 2.83 -3.03
C ILE A 25 -2.65 3.02 -3.93
N THR A 26 -2.24 4.25 -4.22
CA THR A 26 -0.95 4.50 -4.90
C THR A 26 0.23 4.51 -3.93
N THR A 27 1.45 4.28 -4.44
CA THR A 27 2.67 4.43 -3.62
C THR A 27 2.77 5.82 -2.99
N LEU A 28 2.35 6.86 -3.71
CA LEU A 28 2.36 8.24 -3.21
C LEU A 28 1.36 8.40 -2.07
N GLU A 29 0.13 7.90 -2.22
CA GLU A 29 -0.88 7.93 -1.16
C GLU A 29 -0.46 7.14 0.07
N ALA A 30 0.13 5.95 -0.11
CA ALA A 30 0.65 5.16 1.01
C ALA A 30 1.75 5.91 1.79
N ARG A 31 2.61 6.66 1.08
CA ARG A 31 3.67 7.49 1.69
C ARG A 31 3.13 8.72 2.39
N THR A 32 2.18 9.43 1.78
CA THR A 32 1.76 10.76 2.27
C THR A 32 0.55 10.70 3.21
N LYS A 33 -0.38 9.77 2.99
CA LYS A 33 -1.62 9.64 3.77
C LYS A 33 -1.48 8.63 4.91
N LEU A 34 -0.79 7.51 4.67
CA LEU A 34 -0.66 6.42 5.66
C LEU A 34 0.70 6.40 6.38
N ASP A 35 1.62 7.29 6.01
CA ASP A 35 2.97 7.40 6.57
C ASP A 35 3.79 6.10 6.47
N ILE A 36 3.54 5.29 5.42
CA ILE A 36 4.25 4.02 5.21
C ILE A 36 5.54 4.28 4.47
N LEU A 37 6.67 4.13 5.15
CA LEU A 37 8.00 4.41 4.59
C LEU A 37 8.38 3.52 3.41
N HIS A 38 7.96 2.25 3.39
CA HIS A 38 8.32 1.32 2.31
C HIS A 38 7.10 0.56 1.76
N PRO A 39 6.20 1.21 1.00
CA PRO A 39 4.95 0.60 0.56
C PRO A 39 5.16 -0.66 -0.27
N ALA A 40 6.11 -0.65 -1.21
CA ALA A 40 6.39 -1.81 -2.05
C ALA A 40 6.81 -3.05 -1.23
N GLY A 41 7.62 -2.86 -0.18
CA GLY A 41 7.99 -3.95 0.73
C GLY A 41 6.80 -4.49 1.52
N ARG A 42 5.92 -3.60 2.02
CA ARG A 42 4.70 -4.01 2.72
C ARG A 42 3.73 -4.77 1.81
N ILE A 43 3.57 -4.35 0.55
CA ILE A 43 2.78 -5.08 -0.44
C ILE A 43 3.38 -6.45 -0.76
N LEU A 44 4.71 -6.56 -0.86
CA LEU A 44 5.39 -7.84 -1.07
C LEU A 44 5.13 -8.81 0.09
N GLU A 45 5.20 -8.33 1.33
CA GLU A 45 4.84 -9.11 2.52
C GLU A 45 3.38 -9.58 2.47
N LEU A 46 2.43 -8.69 2.19
CA LEU A 46 1.01 -9.06 2.07
C LEU A 46 0.75 -10.09 0.97
N ARG A 47 1.44 -10.01 -0.16
CA ARG A 47 1.35 -11.02 -1.23
C ARG A 47 1.88 -12.38 -0.78
N LYS A 48 2.98 -12.38 -0.02
CA LYS A 48 3.52 -13.62 0.59
C LYS A 48 2.53 -14.23 1.59
N ASP A 49 1.76 -13.40 2.27
CA ASP A 49 0.66 -13.80 3.15
C ASP A 49 -0.64 -14.17 2.38
N GLY A 50 -0.57 -14.40 1.07
CA GLY A 50 -1.69 -14.86 0.24
C GLY A 50 -2.69 -13.78 -0.17
N LYS A 51 -2.44 -12.49 0.13
CA LYS A 51 -3.37 -11.41 -0.26
C LYS A 51 -3.30 -11.15 -1.77
N ASN A 52 -4.46 -11.20 -2.44
CA ASN A 52 -4.57 -10.98 -3.89
C ASN A 52 -4.49 -9.49 -4.27
N ILE A 53 -3.28 -8.95 -4.23
CA ILE A 53 -3.00 -7.55 -4.53
C ILE A 53 -2.26 -7.44 -5.86
N HIS A 54 -2.85 -6.80 -6.85
CA HIS A 54 -2.23 -6.52 -8.15
C HIS A 54 -1.61 -5.13 -8.20
N THR A 55 -0.54 -4.98 -8.99
CA THR A 55 0.05 -3.67 -9.28
C THR A 55 -0.38 -3.22 -10.66
N TYR A 56 -1.05 -2.08 -10.71
CA TYR A 56 -1.27 -1.30 -11.92
C TYR A 56 -0.35 -0.09 -11.93
N TRP A 57 -0.18 0.53 -13.08
CA TRP A 57 0.60 1.75 -13.21
C TRP A 57 -0.31 2.91 -13.55
N THR A 58 -0.09 4.04 -12.89
CA THR A 58 -0.78 5.29 -13.18
C THR A 58 0.24 6.42 -13.28
N THR A 59 -0.12 7.51 -13.93
CA THR A 59 0.68 8.72 -13.97
C THR A 59 0.10 9.72 -12.99
N GLN A 60 0.90 10.13 -12.00
CA GLN A 60 0.51 11.18 -11.05
C GLN A 60 1.44 12.37 -11.17
N GLU A 61 0.87 13.56 -11.01
CA GLU A 61 1.63 14.80 -10.94
C GLU A 61 2.20 14.98 -9.55
N THR A 62 3.44 15.43 -9.49
CA THR A 62 4.15 15.82 -8.27
C THR A 62 4.70 17.23 -8.47
N PRO A 63 5.19 17.91 -7.42
CA PRO A 63 5.81 19.22 -7.57
C PRO A 63 6.97 19.28 -8.58
N LYS A 64 7.59 18.14 -8.92
CA LYS A 64 8.70 18.03 -9.88
C LYS A 64 8.28 17.52 -11.27
N GLY A 65 6.98 17.33 -11.50
CA GLY A 65 6.42 16.85 -12.77
C GLY A 65 5.65 15.54 -12.64
N LYS A 66 5.34 14.93 -13.80
CA LYS A 66 4.55 13.70 -13.90
C LYS A 66 5.42 12.47 -13.75
N HIS A 67 5.02 11.56 -12.88
CA HIS A 67 5.71 10.30 -12.63
C HIS A 67 4.78 9.11 -12.81
N ARG A 68 5.34 8.02 -13.33
CA ARG A 68 4.66 6.72 -13.34
C ARG A 68 4.78 6.09 -11.95
N ILE A 69 3.65 5.94 -11.27
CA ILE A 69 3.54 5.48 -9.89
C ILE A 69 2.75 4.17 -9.85
N ALA A 70 3.14 3.25 -8.97
CA ALA A 70 2.39 2.02 -8.76
C ALA A 70 1.07 2.31 -8.03
N CYS A 71 -0.01 1.68 -8.49
CA CYS A 71 -1.30 1.61 -7.83
C CYS A 71 -1.56 0.17 -7.45
N TYR A 72 -1.60 -0.11 -6.16
CA TYR A 72 -1.89 -1.43 -5.62
C TYR A 72 -3.39 -1.58 -5.48
N VAL A 73 -3.94 -2.67 -6.01
CA VAL A 73 -5.38 -2.95 -6.01
C VAL A 73 -5.60 -4.32 -5.39
N LEU A 74 -6.41 -4.38 -4.33
CA LEU A 74 -6.89 -5.62 -3.73
C LEU A 74 -8.06 -6.13 -4.58
N LEU A 75 -7.90 -7.33 -5.14
CA LEU A 75 -8.92 -7.99 -5.93
C LEU A 75 -9.69 -8.98 -5.06
N SER A 76 -10.99 -9.11 -5.29
CA SER A 76 -11.81 -10.18 -4.73
C SER A 76 -11.31 -11.53 -5.22
N GLY A 77 -11.20 -12.51 -4.32
CA GLY A 77 -10.77 -13.88 -4.67
C GLY A 77 -9.30 -14.20 -4.41
N GLY A 78 -8.66 -13.55 -3.43
CA GLY A 78 -7.46 -14.14 -2.83
C GLY A 78 -7.83 -15.40 -2.09
N SER A 79 -7.20 -16.51 -2.48
CA SER A 79 -7.50 -17.87 -2.04
C SER A 79 -7.61 -17.95 -0.52
N ASN A 80 -8.84 -18.20 -0.05
CA ASN A 80 -9.06 -18.93 1.18
C ASN A 80 -9.07 -20.42 0.78
N GLU A 81 -7.88 -21.00 0.64
CA GLU A 81 -7.68 -22.45 0.65
C GLU A 81 -6.63 -22.78 1.70
#